data_AF-A0A370LUU5-F1
#
_entry.id   AF-A0A370LUU5-F1
#
_cell.length_a   1.000
_cell.length_b   1.000
_cell.length_c   1.000
_cell.angle_alpha   90.00
_cell.angle_beta   90.00
_cell.angle_gamma   90.00
#
_symmetry.space_group_name_H-M   'P 1'
#
loop_
_entity.id
_entity.type
_entity.pdbx_description
1 polymer ?
#
loop_
_entity_poly.entity_id
_entity_poly.type
_entity_poly.pdbx_seq_one_letter_code
_entity_poly.pdbx_strand_id
1 'polypeptide(L)'
;MARTFYVKEIITILSDPRLCPTCNKSDRLEENVIAENISCGKTFLCTRCEALTVVTNLNLKRVNLASRHDDILLLKEPHLIRKVTY
;
A
#
# COMPACT_ATOMS: atom_id res chain seq x y z
N MET A 1 0.74 -13.34 15.76
CA MET A 1 1.91 -12.49 16.08
C MET A 1 1.61 -11.12 15.51
N ALA A 2 1.51 -10.11 16.37
CA ALA A 2 1.32 -8.72 15.94
C ALA A 2 2.50 -8.28 15.08
N ARG A 3 2.23 -7.74 13.88
CA ARG A 3 3.24 -7.10 13.03
C ARG A 3 3.03 -5.59 13.03
N THR A 4 4.13 -4.86 13.01
CA THR A 4 4.10 -3.41 12.81
C THR A 4 4.41 -3.10 11.36
N PHE A 5 3.49 -2.43 10.68
CA PHE A 5 3.64 -1.98 9.31
C PHE A 5 3.83 -0.47 9.26
N TYR A 6 4.83 -0.03 8.49
CA TYR A 6 5.07 1.38 8.22
C TYR A 6 4.67 1.69 6.78
N VAL A 7 3.91 2.77 6.62
CA VAL A 7 3.52 3.31 5.31
C VAL A 7 4.02 4.73 5.21
N LYS A 8 4.93 4.97 4.25
CA LYS A 8 5.51 6.28 3.94
C LYS A 8 4.95 6.84 2.62
N GLU A 9 4.69 5.96 1.66
CA GLU A 9 4.19 6.31 0.34
C GLU A 9 2.97 5.44 0.02
N ILE A 10 1.96 6.04 -0.60
CA ILE A 10 0.78 5.36 -1.12
C ILE A 10 0.74 5.54 -2.63
N ILE A 11 0.63 4.44 -3.35
CA ILE A 11 0.69 4.40 -4.81
C ILE A 11 -0.60 3.80 -5.32
N THR A 12 -1.35 4.50 -6.17
CA THR A 12 -2.55 3.94 -6.81
C THR A 12 -2.25 3.51 -8.24
N ILE A 13 -2.62 2.28 -8.58
CA ILE A 13 -2.39 1.69 -9.91
C ILE A 13 -3.63 0.96 -10.43
N LEU A 14 -3.70 0.76 -11.74
CA LEU A 14 -4.86 0.13 -12.38
C LEU A 14 -4.75 -1.40 -12.52
N SER A 15 -3.58 -1.97 -12.29
CA SER A 15 -3.30 -3.40 -12.53
C SER A 15 -2.32 -3.94 -11.50
N ASP A 16 -2.37 -5.23 -11.20
CA ASP A 16 -1.54 -5.84 -10.15
C ASP A 16 -0.03 -5.62 -10.42
N PRO A 17 0.72 -5.12 -9.43
CA PRO A 17 2.13 -4.83 -9.61
C PRO A 17 2.95 -6.12 -9.51
N ARG A 18 3.71 -6.46 -10.56
CA ARG A 18 4.70 -7.56 -10.49
C ARG A 18 5.92 -7.21 -9.63
N LEU A 19 6.23 -5.92 -9.53
CA LEU A 19 7.37 -5.35 -8.81
C LEU A 19 6.90 -4.13 -8.03
N CYS A 20 7.55 -3.84 -6.90
CA CYS A 20 7.29 -2.59 -6.17
C CYS A 20 7.56 -1.37 -7.09
N PRO A 21 6.59 -0.45 -7.27
CA PRO A 21 6.77 0.72 -8.13
C PRO A 21 7.85 1.70 -7.66
N THR A 22 8.32 1.58 -6.42
CA THR A 22 9.36 2.44 -5.83
C THR A 22 10.76 1.86 -5.99
N CYS A 23 10.96 0.54 -5.82
CA CYS A 23 12.30 -0.08 -5.89
C CYS A 23 12.49 -1.09 -7.03
N ASN A 24 11.46 -1.38 -7.82
CA ASN A 24 11.47 -2.36 -8.90
C ASN A 24 11.90 -3.78 -8.46
N LYS A 25 11.60 -4.16 -7.21
CA LYS A 25 11.87 -5.52 -6.67
C LYS A 25 10.58 -6.18 -6.19
N SER A 26 10.55 -7.51 -6.26
CA SER A 26 9.44 -8.36 -5.78
C SER A 26 9.74 -9.10 -4.47
N ASP A 27 10.98 -9.04 -3.97
CA ASP A 27 11.47 -9.84 -2.84
C ASP A 27 10.76 -9.56 -1.51
N ARG A 28 10.14 -8.38 -1.37
CA ARG A 28 9.51 -7.90 -0.14
C ARG A 28 8.16 -7.22 -0.38
N LEU A 29 7.40 -7.72 -1.35
CA LEU A 29 6.07 -7.23 -1.67
C LEU A 29 5.01 -8.17 -1.08
N GLU A 30 4.34 -7.73 -0.01
CA GLU A 30 3.30 -8.50 0.67
C GLU A 30 1.92 -8.07 0.20
N GLU A 31 1.13 -9.02 -0.32
CA GLU A 31 -0.22 -8.78 -0.79
C GLU A 31 -1.24 -8.83 0.36
N ASN A 32 -2.21 -7.91 0.35
CA ASN A 32 -3.38 -7.87 1.23
C ASN A 32 -3.07 -7.92 2.74
N VAL A 33 -1.92 -7.40 3.16
CA VAL A 33 -1.57 -7.20 4.58
C VAL A 33 -2.23 -5.98 5.20
N ILE A 34 -2.55 -4.97 4.38
CA ILE A 34 -3.25 -3.74 4.77
C ILE A 34 -4.43 -3.57 3.83
N ALA A 35 -5.67 -3.61 4.30
CA ALA A 35 -6.84 -3.31 3.48
C ALA A 35 -7.02 -1.80 3.29
N GLU A 36 -7.51 -1.41 2.11
CA GLU A 36 -7.97 -0.05 1.83
C GLU A 36 -9.50 -0.09 1.66
N ASN A 37 -10.22 0.49 2.62
CA ASN A 37 -11.66 0.30 2.77
C ASN A 37 -12.51 1.12 1.77
N ILE A 38 -11.96 2.15 1.12
CA ILE A 38 -12.69 3.01 0.18
C ILE A 38 -12.76 2.35 -1.20
N SER A 39 -11.63 1.83 -1.68
CA SER A 39 -11.53 1.20 -3.00
C SER A 39 -11.93 -0.26 -3.01
N CYS A 40 -11.91 -0.94 -1.86
CA CYS A 40 -12.01 -2.40 -1.76
C CYS A 40 -11.05 -3.12 -2.73
N GLY A 41 -9.99 -2.43 -3.15
CA GLY A 41 -9.01 -2.93 -4.11
C GLY A 41 -7.99 -3.83 -3.42
N LYS A 42 -7.24 -4.57 -4.24
CA LYS A 42 -6.07 -5.30 -3.73
C LYS A 42 -5.00 -4.33 -3.28
N THR A 43 -4.26 -4.70 -2.27
CA THR A 43 -3.15 -3.91 -1.77
C THR A 43 -1.86 -4.70 -1.74
N PHE A 44 -0.74 -4.01 -1.93
CA PHE A 44 0.59 -4.59 -1.94
C PHE A 44 1.52 -3.68 -1.14
N LEU A 45 2.00 -4.15 0.01
CA LEU A 45 2.94 -3.41 0.84
C LEU A 45 4.38 -3.86 0.53
N CYS A 46 5.23 -2.91 0.15
CA CYS A 46 6.66 -3.16 0.10
C CYS A 46 7.30 -2.85 1.46
N THR A 47 7.66 -3.86 2.23
CA THR A 47 8.29 -3.67 3.56
C THR A 47 9.71 -3.09 3.49
N ARG A 48 10.32 -3.08 2.31
CA ARG A 48 11.61 -2.43 2.06
C ARG A 48 11.50 -0.91 1.91
N CYS A 49 10.50 -0.48 1.14
CA CYS A 49 10.29 0.93 0.80
C CYS A 49 9.23 1.61 1.67
N GLU A 50 8.51 0.84 2.48
CA GLU A 50 7.34 1.29 3.23
C GLU A 50 6.29 1.89 2.28
N ALA A 51 6.21 1.35 1.06
CA ALA A 51 5.33 1.83 0.00
C ALA A 51 4.11 0.90 -0.12
N LEU A 52 2.92 1.46 0.10
CA LEU A 52 1.66 0.75 -0.05
C LEU A 52 1.09 1.02 -1.44
N THR A 53 0.95 -0.02 -2.24
CA THR A 53 0.32 0.06 -3.56
C THR A 53 -1.12 -0.41 -3.47
N VAL A 54 -2.06 0.39 -3.95
CA VAL A 54 -3.49 0.10 -3.97
C VAL A 54 -3.93 -0.04 -5.42
N VAL A 55 -4.45 -1.21 -5.78
CA VAL A 55 -4.98 -1.48 -7.12
C VAL A 55 -6.40 -0.96 -7.17
N THR A 56 -6.59 0.22 -7.75
CA THR A 56 -7.88 0.88 -7.85
C THR A 56 -7.93 1.82 -9.05
N ASN A 57 -9.12 1.96 -9.63
CA ASN A 57 -9.42 2.99 -10.62
C ASN A 57 -9.86 4.31 -9.97
N LEU A 58 -10.06 4.34 -8.65
CA LEU A 58 -10.49 5.52 -7.91
C LEU A 58 -9.35 6.51 -7.75
N ASN A 59 -9.67 7.80 -7.85
CA ASN A 59 -8.73 8.87 -7.54
C ASN A 59 -8.75 9.16 -6.04
N LEU A 60 -8.08 8.30 -5.26
CA LEU A 60 -8.03 8.40 -3.80
C LEU A 60 -7.32 9.69 -3.36
N LYS A 61 -8.09 10.67 -2.88
CA LYS A 61 -7.54 11.89 -2.21
C LYS A 61 -7.27 11.68 -0.72
N ARG A 62 -7.89 10.65 -0.15
CA ARG A 62 -7.75 10.19 1.23
C ARG A 62 -7.75 8.68 1.19
N VAL A 63 -6.99 8.05 2.09
CA VAL A 63 -6.98 6.60 2.25
C VAL A 63 -7.62 6.22 3.58
N ASN A 64 -8.33 5.09 3.58
CA ASN A 64 -8.81 4.48 4.82
C ASN A 64 -8.15 3.11 4.95
N LEU A 65 -7.03 3.09 5.67
CA LEU A 65 -6.21 1.90 5.83
C LEU A 65 -6.63 1.12 7.08
N ALA A 66 -6.81 -0.19 6.94
CA ALA A 66 -7.05 -1.10 8.03
C ALA A 66 -6.07 -2.28 7.96
N SER A 67 -5.52 -2.67 9.10
CA SER A 67 -4.72 -3.89 9.24
C SER A 67 -5.56 -4.99 9.91
N ARG A 68 -5.01 -6.21 10.04
CA ARG A 68 -5.67 -7.26 10.84
C ARG A 68 -5.67 -6.87 12.32
N HIS A 69 -6.58 -7.46 13.10
CA HIS A 69 -6.96 -7.04 14.46
C HIS A 69 -5.81 -6.87 15.48
N ASP A 70 -4.66 -7.49 15.24
CA ASP A 70 -3.47 -7.40 16.10
C ASP A 70 -2.30 -6.60 15.49
N ASP A 71 -2.40 -6.18 14.23
CA ASP A 71 -1.32 -5.53 13.50
C ASP A 71 -1.35 -4.02 13.70
N ILE A 72 -0.20 -3.41 13.97
CA ILE A 72 -0.06 -1.97 14.15
C ILE A 72 0.27 -1.33 12.81
N LEU A 73 -0.61 -0.47 12.31
CA LEU A 73 -0.36 0.34 11.11
C LEU A 73 0.09 1.75 11.50
N LEU A 74 1.29 2.15 11.05
CA LEU A 74 1.82 3.49 11.24
C LEU A 74 1.98 4.19 9.88
N LEU A 75 1.14 5.20 9.65
CA LEU A 75 1.25 6.10 8.51
C LEU A 75 2.21 7.25 8.86
N LYS A 76 3.36 7.33 8.19
CA LYS A 76 4.35 8.39 8.43
C LYS A 76 3.87 9.69 7.79
N GLU A 77 3.76 10.76 8.58
CA GLU A 77 3.45 12.10 8.08
C GLU A 77 4.74 12.91 7.79
N PRO A 78 4.80 13.65 6.66
CA PRO A 78 3.83 13.70 5.57
C PRO A 78 3.91 12.43 4.69
N HIS A 79 2.75 11.83 4.39
CA HIS A 79 2.66 10.73 3.44
C HIS A 79 2.37 11.26 2.04
N LEU A 80 2.95 10.62 1.02
CA LEU A 80 2.73 10.97 -0.38
C LEU A 80 1.72 10.02 -1.01
N ILE A 81 0.72 10.57 -1.70
CA ILE A 81 -0.20 9.79 -2.54
C ILE A 81 0.13 10.07 -4.00
N ARG A 82 0.53 9.04 -4.74
CA ARG A 82 0.91 9.12 -6.16
C ARG A 82 0.08 8.13 -6.97
N LYS A 83 -0.39 8.58 -8.14
CA LYS A 83 -1.00 7.67 -9.13
C LYS A 83 0.06 7.27 -10.16
N VAL A 84 0.17 5.97 -10.43
CA VAL A 84 1.02 5.44 -11.49
C VAL A 84 0.15 4.76 -12.53
N THR A 85 0.29 5.20 -13.77
CA THR A 85 -0.37 4.62 -14.95
C THR A 85 0.72 3.95 -15.79
N TYR A 86 0.63 2.63 -15.95
CA TYR A 86 1.44 1.85 -16.89
C TYR A 86 0.62 1.57 -18.14
#